data_AF-A0A4R5QBA4-F1
#
_entry.id   AF-A0A4R5QBA4-F1
#
_cell.length_a   1.000
_cell.length_b   1.000
_cell.length_c   1.000
_cell.angle_alpha   90.00
_cell.angle_beta   90.00
_cell.angle_gamma   90.00
#
_symmetry.space_group_name_H-M   'P 1'
#
loop_
_entity.id
_entity.type
_entity.pdbx_description
1 polymer ?
#
loop_
_entity_poly.entity_id
_entity_poly.type
_entity_poly.pdbx_seq_one_letter_code
_entity_poly.pdbx_strand_id
1 'polypeptide(L)'
;MLKGSIEEVTAGEVAGWAYVDNAEMRGKPVLAFLDQECVGAGEVSIFRQDLADAGLGDGFLGFNFNVRIPSPADRARVVIRVGGSDAILLQSNATIVSRAAPRTKVAQDSLGRSLTASSLQWMLARGWLTQADHDFLKFFTRMGVYDRTLRVPRTTGEAADPGRQDPALVARDLLSLFAMREVEISKRQLRQQDDLLEQIAKHTQAQDVLPILALWSAERGKLSVAEGSHAANDQVDMLPFIDYPLGPDRLLLLDAEIRIRKPDVLPQGGAVLFVAKQVS
;
A
#
# COMPACT_ATOMS: atom_id res chain seq x y z
N MET A 1 -14.84 10.65 27.75
CA MET A 1 -15.39 11.42 26.62
C MET A 1 -14.28 11.63 25.60
N LEU A 2 -14.57 11.61 24.28
CA LEU A 2 -13.58 11.97 23.25
C LEU A 2 -13.49 13.50 23.14
N LYS A 3 -12.26 14.03 23.19
CA LYS A 3 -11.89 15.41 22.89
C LYS A 3 -10.82 15.39 21.80
N GLY A 4 -10.72 16.44 21.02
CA GLY A 4 -9.69 16.56 20.02
C GLY A 4 -9.97 17.67 19.03
N SER A 5 -9.02 17.89 18.14
CA SER A 5 -9.19 18.80 17.03
C SER A 5 -8.49 18.24 15.80
N ILE A 6 -9.16 18.31 14.66
CA ILE A 6 -8.50 18.25 13.35
C ILE A 6 -8.06 19.68 13.07
N GLU A 7 -6.77 19.90 12.92
CA GLU A 7 -6.19 21.25 12.81
C GLU A 7 -5.83 21.57 11.36
N GLU A 8 -5.36 20.58 10.61
CA GLU A 8 -4.98 20.72 9.21
C GLU A 8 -5.49 19.54 8.39
N VAL A 9 -6.06 19.85 7.23
CA VAL A 9 -6.41 18.86 6.19
C VAL A 9 -5.95 19.38 4.83
N THR A 10 -5.02 18.67 4.22
CA THR A 10 -4.56 18.93 2.84
C THR A 10 -4.97 17.77 1.92
N ALA A 11 -4.58 17.81 0.64
CA ALA A 11 -4.82 16.68 -0.25
C ALA A 11 -4.02 15.42 0.12
N GLY A 12 -2.91 15.58 0.86
CA GLY A 12 -1.92 14.54 1.14
C GLY A 12 -1.74 14.22 2.62
N GLU A 13 -2.28 15.03 3.53
CA GLU A 13 -1.93 14.99 4.96
C GLU A 13 -3.10 15.45 5.83
N VAL A 14 -3.24 14.84 7.01
CA VAL A 14 -4.13 15.29 8.08
C VAL A 14 -3.36 15.35 9.39
N ALA A 15 -3.56 16.44 10.12
CA ALA A 15 -2.92 16.65 11.42
C ALA A 15 -3.91 17.14 12.46
N GLY A 16 -3.64 16.79 13.70
CA GLY A 16 -4.48 17.17 14.82
C GLY A 16 -4.11 16.44 16.10
N TRP A 17 -5.05 16.39 17.03
CA TRP A 17 -4.88 15.67 18.29
C TRP A 17 -6.20 15.03 18.75
N ALA A 18 -6.07 13.96 19.52
CA ALA A 18 -7.20 13.23 20.07
C ALA A 18 -6.89 12.79 21.51
N TYR A 19 -7.92 12.85 22.35
CA TYR A 19 -7.85 12.47 23.76
C TYR A 19 -9.15 11.81 24.19
N VAL A 20 -9.07 10.67 24.88
CA VAL A 20 -10.23 9.98 25.44
C VAL A 20 -10.04 9.86 26.95
N ASP A 21 -11.00 10.35 27.73
CA ASP A 21 -10.93 10.17 29.20
C ASP A 21 -10.82 8.70 29.56
N ASN A 22 -9.91 8.38 30.49
CA ASN A 22 -9.65 7.04 31.02
C ASN A 22 -9.17 6.01 29.97
N ALA A 23 -8.60 6.45 28.86
CA ALA A 23 -7.93 5.58 27.90
C ALA A 23 -6.52 6.08 27.58
N GLU A 24 -5.56 5.15 27.51
CA GLU A 24 -4.20 5.46 27.05
C GLU A 24 -4.22 5.74 25.56
N MET A 25 -3.86 6.95 25.14
CA MET A 25 -3.94 7.36 23.74
C MET A 25 -2.65 7.12 22.96
N ARG A 26 -1.49 7.11 23.63
CA ARG A 26 -0.20 6.92 22.99
C ARG A 26 -0.15 5.59 22.24
N GLY A 27 0.25 5.63 20.97
CA GLY A 27 0.30 4.47 20.07
C GLY A 27 -1.07 3.96 19.61
N LYS A 28 -2.19 4.61 19.98
CA LYS A 28 -3.50 4.21 19.44
C LYS A 28 -3.59 4.58 17.96
N PRO A 29 -4.14 3.68 17.12
CA PRO A 29 -4.34 3.97 15.72
C PRO A 29 -5.46 5.00 15.54
N VAL A 30 -5.28 5.89 14.56
CA VAL A 30 -6.28 6.85 14.10
C VAL A 30 -6.51 6.65 12.60
N LEU A 31 -7.75 6.75 12.18
CA LEU A 31 -8.18 6.50 10.80
C LEU A 31 -8.92 7.71 10.27
N ALA A 32 -8.52 8.21 9.11
CA ALA A 32 -9.25 9.24 8.39
C ALA A 32 -10.27 8.58 7.45
N PHE A 33 -11.52 9.03 7.54
CA PHE A 33 -12.60 8.60 6.66
C PHE A 33 -13.15 9.75 5.85
N LEU A 34 -13.37 9.51 4.57
CA LEU A 34 -14.25 10.30 3.72
C LEU A 34 -15.52 9.48 3.54
N ASP A 35 -16.63 9.93 4.12
CA ASP A 35 -17.87 9.15 4.24
C ASP A 35 -17.65 7.78 4.91
N GLN A 36 -17.68 6.70 4.13
CA GLN A 36 -17.49 5.32 4.57
C GLN A 36 -16.12 4.75 4.16
N GLU A 37 -15.35 5.49 3.35
CA GLU A 37 -14.04 5.05 2.83
C GLU A 37 -12.91 5.55 3.73
N CYS A 38 -12.02 4.64 4.13
CA CYS A 38 -10.81 4.99 4.86
C CYS A 38 -9.78 5.58 3.88
N VAL A 39 -9.47 6.86 4.02
CA VAL A 39 -8.57 7.62 3.13
C VAL A 39 -7.15 7.78 3.67
N GLY A 40 -6.89 7.37 4.91
CA GLY A 40 -5.56 7.30 5.49
C GLY A 40 -5.58 6.81 6.94
N ALA A 41 -4.41 6.47 7.47
CA ALA A 41 -4.26 5.95 8.83
C ALA A 41 -2.94 6.40 9.44
N GLY A 42 -2.94 6.59 10.76
CA GLY A 42 -1.75 6.92 11.53
C GLY A 42 -1.88 6.43 12.96
N GLU A 43 -1.04 6.98 13.83
CA GLU A 43 -1.07 6.73 15.26
C GLU A 43 -0.94 8.03 16.03
N VAL A 44 -1.41 8.00 17.28
CA VAL A 44 -1.26 9.10 18.22
C VAL A 44 0.09 8.94 18.92
N SER A 45 1.11 9.66 18.46
CA SER A 45 2.49 9.53 18.98
C SER A 45 3.25 10.85 19.06
N ILE A 46 2.62 11.98 18.70
CA ILE A 46 3.28 13.28 18.69
C ILE A 46 3.08 13.97 20.04
N PHE A 47 4.19 14.37 20.67
CA PHE A 47 4.16 15.14 21.91
C PHE A 47 3.67 16.56 21.67
N ARG A 48 2.77 17.02 22.53
CA ARG A 48 2.20 18.36 22.54
C ARG A 48 2.29 18.97 23.93
N GLN A 49 3.15 19.98 24.04
CA GLN A 49 3.40 20.66 25.30
C GLN A 49 2.16 21.37 25.84
N ASP A 50 1.37 22.00 24.97
CA ASP A 50 0.13 22.68 25.35
C ASP A 50 -0.94 21.73 25.92
N LEU A 51 -1.02 20.50 25.42
CA LEU A 51 -1.92 19.48 25.95
C LEU A 51 -1.41 18.88 27.26
N ALA A 52 -0.09 18.73 27.40
CA ALA A 52 0.54 18.32 28.66
C ALA A 52 0.31 19.38 29.75
N ASP A 53 0.51 20.65 29.44
CA ASP A 53 0.29 21.79 30.35
C ASP A 53 -1.19 21.93 30.74
N ALA A 54 -2.11 21.52 29.85
CA ALA A 54 -3.54 21.44 30.13
C ALA A 54 -3.95 20.21 30.99
N GLY A 55 -3.01 19.35 31.35
CA GLY A 55 -3.24 18.15 32.17
C GLY A 55 -3.96 17.01 31.42
N LEU A 56 -3.88 16.98 30.09
CA LEU A 56 -4.47 15.93 29.27
C LEU A 56 -3.45 14.80 29.05
N GLY A 57 -3.63 13.69 29.78
CA GLY A 57 -2.79 12.50 29.64
C GLY A 57 -1.30 12.80 29.89
N ASP A 58 -0.44 12.25 29.04
CA ASP A 58 1.02 12.36 29.10
C ASP A 58 1.59 13.33 28.05
N GLY A 59 0.72 14.09 27.37
CA GLY A 59 1.08 15.01 26.29
C GLY A 59 1.29 14.36 24.92
N PHE A 60 1.37 13.03 24.80
CA PHE A 60 1.52 12.34 23.51
C PHE A 60 0.16 12.07 22.88
N LEU A 61 -0.47 13.15 22.43
CA LEU A 61 -1.86 13.16 21.97
C LEU A 61 -2.01 13.66 20.52
N GLY A 62 -0.92 14.10 19.89
CA GLY A 62 -0.91 14.55 18.51
C GLY A 62 -0.80 13.40 17.51
N PHE A 63 -1.40 13.61 16.34
CA PHE A 63 -1.24 12.74 15.17
C PHE A 63 -0.94 13.59 13.94
N ASN A 64 -0.18 13.01 13.03
CA ASN A 64 0.04 13.52 11.69
C ASN A 64 0.29 12.32 10.77
N PHE A 65 -0.50 12.17 9.70
CA PHE A 65 -0.34 11.08 8.76
C PHE A 65 -0.85 11.42 7.36
N ASN A 66 -0.36 10.65 6.39
CA ASN A 66 -0.72 10.84 4.99
C ASN A 66 -2.16 10.39 4.72
N VAL A 67 -2.87 11.17 3.92
CA VAL A 67 -4.23 10.86 3.44
C VAL A 67 -4.30 11.08 1.94
N ARG A 68 -5.27 10.44 1.28
CA ARG A 68 -5.58 10.72 -0.13
C ARG A 68 -6.99 11.23 -0.28
N ILE A 69 -7.12 12.53 -0.53
CA ILE A 69 -8.42 13.16 -0.73
C ILE A 69 -8.59 13.49 -2.22
N PRO A 70 -9.56 12.86 -2.93
CA PRO A 70 -9.69 12.95 -4.39
C PRO A 70 -9.92 14.37 -4.88
N SER A 71 -10.75 15.13 -4.16
CA SER A 71 -11.12 16.49 -4.53
C SER A 71 -10.84 17.47 -3.38
N PRO A 72 -10.39 18.71 -3.67
CA PRO A 72 -10.35 19.76 -2.67
C PRO A 72 -11.68 19.98 -1.93
N ALA A 73 -12.82 19.73 -2.58
CA ALA A 73 -14.15 19.86 -1.98
C ALA A 73 -14.43 18.81 -0.89
N ASP A 74 -13.77 17.66 -0.94
CA ASP A 74 -13.98 16.57 0.01
C ASP A 74 -13.22 16.75 1.32
N ARG A 75 -12.27 17.70 1.37
CA ARG A 75 -11.42 17.95 2.55
C ARG A 75 -12.20 18.37 3.80
N ALA A 76 -13.38 18.97 3.62
CA ALA A 76 -14.24 19.40 4.73
C ALA A 76 -15.10 18.26 5.30
N ARG A 77 -15.13 17.10 4.64
CA ARG A 77 -15.94 15.93 5.01
C ARG A 77 -15.11 14.84 5.68
N VAL A 78 -13.82 15.07 5.87
CA VAL A 78 -12.93 14.11 6.50
C VAL A 78 -13.23 14.04 7.99
N VAL A 79 -13.44 12.83 8.49
CA VAL A 79 -13.61 12.56 9.91
C VAL A 79 -12.51 11.64 10.41
N ILE A 80 -12.07 11.84 11.65
CA ILE A 80 -11.07 10.97 12.27
C ILE A 80 -11.77 9.99 13.22
N ARG A 81 -11.41 8.72 13.18
CA ARG A 81 -11.85 7.70 14.14
C ARG A 81 -10.66 7.17 14.93
N VAL A 82 -10.82 7.04 16.24
CA VAL A 82 -9.79 6.46 17.13
C VAL A 82 -10.04 4.96 17.26
N GLY A 83 -9.05 4.14 16.94
CA GLY A 83 -9.16 2.69 16.95
C GLY A 83 -9.42 2.11 18.34
N GLY A 84 -10.33 1.14 18.39
CA GLY A 84 -10.83 0.56 19.63
C GLY A 84 -11.98 1.36 20.28
N SER A 85 -12.53 2.37 19.59
CA SER A 85 -13.74 3.10 20.02
C SER A 85 -14.65 3.43 18.82
N ASP A 86 -15.95 3.58 19.07
CA ASP A 86 -16.90 4.12 18.08
C ASP A 86 -16.90 5.66 18.06
N ALA A 87 -15.88 6.29 18.66
CA ALA A 87 -15.82 7.73 18.81
C ALA A 87 -15.26 8.40 17.53
N ILE A 88 -15.99 9.40 17.04
CA ILE A 88 -15.68 10.14 15.81
C ILE A 88 -15.30 11.58 16.16
N LEU A 89 -14.18 12.03 15.63
CA LEU A 89 -13.70 13.40 15.66
C LEU A 89 -14.21 14.13 14.42
N LEU A 90 -15.08 15.13 14.65
CA LEU A 90 -15.66 15.97 13.61
C LEU A 90 -14.83 17.23 13.40
N GLN A 91 -14.69 17.62 12.13
CA GLN A 91 -13.87 18.72 11.67
C GLN A 91 -14.55 20.08 11.97
N SER A 92 -14.50 20.51 13.23
CA SER A 92 -15.27 21.67 13.70
C SER A 92 -14.54 23.02 13.52
N ASN A 93 -13.19 23.01 13.46
CA ASN A 93 -12.34 24.22 13.42
C ASN A 93 -11.01 24.04 12.62
N ALA A 94 -10.96 23.11 11.67
CA ALA A 94 -9.73 22.84 10.91
C ALA A 94 -9.41 23.94 9.88
N THR A 95 -8.14 24.27 9.70
CA THR A 95 -7.69 25.14 8.61
C THR A 95 -7.48 24.31 7.34
N ILE A 96 -8.23 24.61 6.27
CA ILE A 96 -8.06 23.96 4.97
C ILE A 96 -6.95 24.68 4.21
N VAL A 97 -5.76 24.08 4.16
CA VAL A 97 -4.61 24.68 3.47
C VAL A 97 -4.56 24.15 2.03
N SER A 98 -4.66 25.06 1.06
CA SER A 98 -4.37 24.79 -0.35
C SER A 98 -2.89 25.13 -0.61
N ARG A 99 -1.97 24.24 -0.25
CA ARG A 99 -0.58 24.41 -0.67
C ARG A 99 -0.44 23.88 -2.11
N ALA A 100 -0.18 24.79 -3.06
CA ALA A 100 0.28 24.39 -4.38
C ALA A 100 1.57 23.60 -4.20
N ALA A 101 1.51 22.29 -4.47
CA ALA A 101 2.66 21.42 -4.28
C ALA A 101 3.81 21.88 -5.18
N PRO A 102 5.06 21.96 -4.68
CA PRO A 102 6.19 21.90 -5.57
C PRO A 102 6.04 20.62 -6.41
N ARG A 103 6.23 20.71 -7.72
CA ARG A 103 6.27 19.53 -8.60
C ARG A 103 7.45 18.67 -8.14
N THR A 104 7.15 17.62 -7.39
CA THR A 104 8.15 16.66 -6.90
C THR A 104 7.47 15.29 -6.78
N LYS A 105 7.94 14.32 -7.58
CA LYS A 105 7.60 12.88 -7.62
C LYS A 105 6.18 12.48 -7.15
N VAL A 106 5.21 12.53 -8.06
CA VAL A 106 3.81 12.10 -7.87
C VAL A 106 3.65 10.55 -7.92
N ALA A 107 4.54 9.78 -7.30
CA ALA A 107 4.43 8.31 -7.28
C ALA A 107 4.70 7.65 -5.92
N GLN A 108 5.00 8.42 -4.87
CA GLN A 108 5.45 7.83 -3.60
C GLN A 108 4.35 7.55 -2.57
N ASP A 109 3.20 8.20 -2.63
CA ASP A 109 2.06 7.89 -1.74
C ASP A 109 1.05 7.05 -2.48
N SER A 110 1.27 5.74 -2.58
CA SER A 110 0.22 4.75 -2.84
C SER A 110 -0.38 4.26 -1.51
N LEU A 111 -1.71 4.12 -1.43
CA LEU A 111 -2.46 3.77 -0.22
C LEU A 111 -1.91 2.50 0.42
N GLY A 112 -1.50 1.53 -0.41
CA GLY A 112 -0.79 0.33 0.03
C GLY A 112 0.47 0.60 0.84
N ARG A 113 1.28 1.62 0.50
CA ARG A 113 2.48 2.01 1.27
C ARG A 113 2.15 2.73 2.59
N SER A 114 0.92 3.23 2.76
CA SER A 114 0.46 3.90 3.99
C SER A 114 -0.26 2.96 4.98
N LEU A 115 -0.48 1.68 4.64
CA LEU A 115 -1.13 0.72 5.53
C LEU A 115 -0.16 0.24 6.61
N THR A 116 -0.47 0.51 7.87
CA THR A 116 0.32 0.05 9.01
C THR A 116 0.03 -1.42 9.34
N ALA A 117 0.97 -2.09 10.02
CA ALA A 117 0.79 -3.45 10.49
C ALA A 117 -0.44 -3.60 11.41
N SER A 118 -0.71 -2.59 12.24
CA SER A 118 -1.88 -2.55 13.13
C SER A 118 -3.20 -2.46 12.36
N SER A 119 -3.24 -1.66 11.29
CA SER A 119 -4.43 -1.56 10.42
C SER A 119 -4.70 -2.87 9.67
N LEU A 120 -3.66 -3.49 9.12
CA LEU A 120 -3.78 -4.79 8.45
C LEU A 120 -4.28 -5.89 9.39
N GLN A 121 -3.72 -5.95 10.61
CA GLN A 121 -4.14 -6.92 11.62
C GLN A 121 -5.60 -6.72 12.02
N TRP A 122 -6.07 -5.47 12.12
CA TRP A 122 -7.46 -5.15 12.42
C TRP A 122 -8.40 -5.59 11.28
N MET A 123 -8.03 -5.34 10.02
CA MET A 123 -8.82 -5.76 8.85
C MET A 123 -8.95 -7.28 8.77
N LEU A 124 -7.86 -8.01 9.05
CA LEU A 124 -7.86 -9.47 9.18
C LEU A 124 -8.81 -9.93 10.29
N ALA A 125 -8.73 -9.33 11.48
CA ALA A 125 -9.58 -9.68 12.62
C ALA A 125 -11.08 -9.43 12.38
N ARG A 126 -11.43 -8.53 11.46
CA ARG A 126 -12.81 -8.24 11.03
C ARG A 126 -13.27 -9.07 9.83
N GLY A 127 -12.42 -9.96 9.31
CA GLY A 127 -12.72 -10.79 8.15
C GLY A 127 -12.75 -10.02 6.83
N TRP A 128 -12.20 -8.80 6.78
CA TRP A 128 -12.11 -8.00 5.56
C TRP A 128 -10.97 -8.43 4.65
N LEU A 129 -9.96 -9.08 5.23
CA LEU A 129 -8.86 -9.70 4.51
C LEU A 129 -8.86 -11.19 4.81
N THR A 130 -8.55 -11.99 3.80
CA THR A 130 -8.09 -13.36 4.07
C THR A 130 -6.69 -13.32 4.66
N GLN A 131 -6.25 -14.42 5.28
CA GLN A 131 -4.85 -14.54 5.75
C GLN A 131 -3.85 -14.29 4.62
N ALA A 132 -4.16 -14.79 3.41
CA ALA A 132 -3.32 -14.60 2.23
C ALA A 132 -3.21 -13.13 1.79
N ASP A 133 -4.31 -12.38 1.89
CA ASP A 133 -4.36 -10.96 1.53
C ASP A 133 -3.61 -10.09 2.54
N HIS A 134 -3.78 -10.40 3.83
CA HIS A 134 -3.01 -9.80 4.91
C HIS A 134 -1.51 -10.04 4.72
N ASP A 135 -1.11 -11.29 4.45
CA ASP A 135 0.30 -11.65 4.27
C ASP A 135 0.88 -10.93 3.05
N PHE A 136 0.14 -10.89 1.94
CA PHE A 136 0.53 -10.09 0.78
C PHE A 136 0.79 -8.63 1.14
N LEU A 137 -0.18 -7.91 1.71
CA LEU A 137 -0.03 -6.48 2.02
C LEU A 137 1.11 -6.24 3.02
N LYS A 138 1.23 -7.09 4.04
CA LYS A 138 2.27 -6.99 5.07
C LYS A 138 3.67 -7.23 4.53
N PHE A 139 3.86 -8.27 3.72
CA PHE A 139 5.18 -8.60 3.19
C PHE A 139 5.55 -7.67 2.04
N PHE A 140 4.62 -7.38 1.13
CA PHE A 140 4.91 -6.56 -0.04
C PHE A 140 5.32 -5.13 0.34
N THR A 141 4.63 -4.49 1.29
CA THR A 141 4.99 -3.13 1.74
C THR A 141 6.41 -3.04 2.30
N ARG A 142 6.87 -4.09 2.97
CA ARG A 142 8.20 -4.16 3.58
C ARG A 142 9.30 -4.60 2.60
N MET A 143 9.01 -5.59 1.76
CA MET A 143 10.01 -6.26 0.92
C MET A 143 10.03 -5.72 -0.51
N GLY A 144 8.93 -5.10 -0.97
CA GLY A 144 8.74 -4.61 -2.34
C GLY A 144 8.64 -5.72 -3.39
N VAL A 145 8.61 -6.97 -2.97
CA VAL A 145 8.44 -8.15 -3.81
C VAL A 145 7.54 -9.14 -3.09
N TYR A 146 6.65 -9.79 -3.82
CA TYR A 146 5.80 -10.85 -3.28
C TYR A 146 5.54 -11.95 -4.30
N ASP A 147 5.71 -13.18 -3.86
CA ASP A 147 5.50 -14.39 -4.64
C ASP A 147 4.11 -14.96 -4.37
N ARG A 148 3.31 -15.16 -5.43
CA ARG A 148 1.99 -15.79 -5.35
C ARG A 148 1.97 -17.09 -6.16
N THR A 149 1.62 -18.20 -5.51
CA THR A 149 1.32 -19.44 -6.24
C THR A 149 -0.02 -19.35 -6.97
N LEU A 150 -0.05 -19.84 -8.20
CA LEU A 150 -1.25 -19.94 -9.05
C LEU A 150 -1.88 -21.33 -9.02
N ARG A 151 -1.32 -22.27 -8.24
CA ARG A 151 -1.89 -23.62 -8.10
C ARG A 151 -3.09 -23.57 -7.19
N VAL A 152 -4.21 -24.14 -7.63
CA VAL A 152 -5.39 -24.28 -6.77
C VAL A 152 -5.07 -25.31 -5.68
N PRO A 153 -5.39 -25.03 -4.40
CA PRO A 153 -5.25 -26.02 -3.34
C PRO A 153 -6.09 -27.26 -3.65
N ARG A 154 -5.54 -28.46 -3.47
CA ARG A 154 -6.31 -29.71 -3.64
C ARG A 154 -7.39 -29.81 -2.57
N THR A 155 -8.65 -29.84 -2.99
CA THR A 155 -9.76 -30.31 -2.16
C THR A 155 -9.71 -31.83 -2.07
N THR A 156 -9.92 -32.38 -0.88
CA THR A 156 -9.85 -33.83 -0.65
C THR A 156 -10.98 -34.53 -1.43
N GLY A 157 -10.64 -35.28 -2.48
CA GLY A 157 -11.61 -36.06 -3.27
C GLY A 157 -11.64 -35.80 -4.78
N GLU A 158 -10.90 -34.82 -5.30
CA GLU A 158 -10.88 -34.52 -6.75
C GLU A 158 -9.69 -35.16 -7.50
N ALA A 159 -9.91 -35.48 -8.78
CA ALA A 159 -8.99 -36.18 -9.66
C ALA A 159 -7.73 -35.37 -10.03
N ALA A 160 -6.76 -36.06 -10.66
CA ALA A 160 -5.38 -35.67 -10.85
C ALA A 160 -5.14 -34.49 -11.82
N ASP A 161 -5.33 -33.26 -11.35
CA ASP A 161 -4.43 -32.10 -11.46
C ASP A 161 -5.21 -30.86 -10.94
N PRO A 162 -4.88 -30.29 -9.78
CA PRO A 162 -5.53 -29.06 -9.36
C PRO A 162 -5.26 -27.99 -10.42
N GLY A 163 -6.32 -27.48 -11.04
CA GLY A 163 -6.20 -26.48 -12.09
C GLY A 163 -5.34 -25.28 -11.69
N ARG A 164 -4.89 -24.52 -12.69
CA ARG A 164 -4.12 -23.29 -12.48
C ARG A 164 -5.05 -22.09 -12.58
N GLN A 165 -4.91 -21.14 -11.66
CA GLN A 165 -5.60 -19.86 -11.74
C GLN A 165 -5.07 -19.02 -12.91
N ASP A 166 -5.94 -18.25 -13.58
CA ASP A 166 -5.52 -17.30 -14.61
C ASP A 166 -4.61 -16.22 -13.97
N PRO A 167 -3.35 -16.08 -14.41
CA PRO A 167 -2.43 -15.08 -13.88
C PRO A 167 -2.99 -13.66 -13.95
N ALA A 168 -3.79 -13.34 -14.96
CA ALA A 168 -4.35 -12.00 -15.14
C ALA A 168 -5.42 -11.68 -14.08
N LEU A 169 -6.27 -12.65 -13.74
CA LEU A 169 -7.29 -12.47 -12.71
C LEU A 169 -6.62 -12.30 -11.34
N VAL A 170 -5.65 -13.16 -11.00
CA VAL A 170 -4.91 -13.05 -9.74
C VAL A 170 -4.13 -11.73 -9.64
N ALA A 171 -3.50 -11.30 -10.75
CA ALA A 171 -2.83 -10.01 -10.80
C ALA A 171 -3.80 -8.85 -10.55
N ARG A 172 -4.96 -8.83 -11.23
CA ARG A 172 -5.98 -7.79 -11.01
C ARG A 172 -6.41 -7.76 -9.55
N ASP A 173 -6.74 -8.91 -8.97
CA ASP A 173 -7.27 -8.97 -7.61
C ASP A 173 -6.26 -8.46 -6.57
N LEU A 174 -4.98 -8.85 -6.71
CA LEU A 174 -3.91 -8.36 -5.82
C LEU A 174 -3.56 -6.88 -6.04
N LEU A 175 -3.57 -6.40 -7.28
CA LEU A 175 -3.33 -4.98 -7.59
C LEU A 175 -4.49 -4.11 -7.08
N SER A 176 -5.72 -4.58 -7.19
CA SER A 176 -6.90 -3.95 -6.61
C SER A 176 -6.83 -3.90 -5.08
N LEU A 177 -6.45 -5.02 -4.46
CA LEU A 177 -6.24 -5.11 -3.03
C LEU A 177 -5.18 -4.11 -2.56
N PHE A 178 -4.04 -4.01 -3.24
CA PHE A 178 -3.00 -3.03 -2.93
C PHE A 178 -3.48 -1.58 -3.08
N ALA A 179 -4.31 -1.32 -4.09
CA ALA A 179 -4.89 0.00 -4.34
C ALA A 179 -6.07 0.33 -3.41
N MET A 180 -6.60 -0.67 -2.69
CA MET A 180 -7.87 -0.62 -1.96
C MET A 180 -9.05 -0.17 -2.83
N ARG A 181 -9.03 -0.48 -4.13
CA ARG A 181 -10.05 -0.10 -5.12
C ARG A 181 -10.00 -0.97 -6.37
N GLU A 182 -11.02 -0.91 -7.20
CA GLU A 182 -10.96 -1.54 -8.52
C GLU A 182 -9.91 -0.87 -9.42
N VAL A 183 -9.22 -1.70 -10.19
CA VAL A 183 -8.18 -1.26 -11.13
C VAL A 183 -8.41 -1.88 -12.49
N GLU A 184 -8.07 -1.14 -13.53
CA GLU A 184 -8.00 -1.69 -14.88
C GLU A 184 -6.59 -2.26 -15.10
N ILE A 185 -6.51 -3.56 -15.44
CA ILE A 185 -5.24 -4.19 -15.78
C ILE A 185 -5.00 -4.14 -17.29
N SER A 186 -3.80 -3.70 -17.67
CA SER A 186 -3.30 -3.87 -19.03
C SER A 186 -2.18 -4.90 -19.05
N LYS A 187 -2.16 -5.71 -20.12
CA LYS A 187 -1.16 -6.76 -20.34
C LYS A 187 -0.13 -6.26 -21.35
N ARG A 188 1.16 -6.44 -21.04
CA ARG A 188 2.25 -6.16 -21.98
C ARG A 188 3.12 -7.40 -22.11
N GLN A 189 3.25 -7.89 -23.35
CA GLN A 189 4.17 -8.97 -23.65
C GLN A 189 5.59 -8.42 -23.74
N LEU A 190 6.49 -9.00 -22.95
CA LEU A 190 7.93 -8.77 -22.99
C LEU A 190 8.61 -9.93 -23.69
N ARG A 191 9.61 -9.62 -24.52
CA ARG A 191 10.49 -10.57 -25.20
C ARG A 191 11.73 -10.80 -24.36
N GLN A 192 12.44 -11.90 -24.62
CA GLN A 192 13.70 -12.23 -23.95
C GLN A 192 14.73 -11.09 -23.94
N GLN A 193 14.80 -10.31 -25.02
CA GLN A 193 15.78 -9.23 -25.21
C GLN A 193 15.33 -7.88 -24.62
N ASP A 194 14.09 -7.76 -24.15
CA ASP A 194 13.59 -6.50 -23.61
C ASP A 194 14.27 -6.21 -22.26
N ASP A 195 14.73 -4.97 -22.07
CA ASP A 195 15.24 -4.52 -20.76
C ASP A 195 14.04 -4.30 -19.83
N LEU A 196 13.81 -5.26 -18.93
CA LEU A 196 12.73 -5.21 -17.95
C LEU A 196 12.76 -3.90 -17.15
N LEU A 197 13.94 -3.42 -16.75
CA LEU A 197 14.06 -2.18 -15.97
C LEU A 197 13.63 -0.96 -16.79
N GLU A 198 13.96 -0.93 -18.08
CA GLU A 198 13.50 0.13 -18.99
C GLU A 198 11.97 0.09 -19.15
N GLN A 199 11.38 -1.10 -19.21
CA GLN A 199 9.93 -1.27 -19.33
C GLN A 199 9.20 -0.83 -18.05
N ILE A 200 9.75 -1.15 -16.88
CA ILE A 200 9.24 -0.68 -15.58
C ILE A 200 9.36 0.84 -15.49
N ALA A 201 10.51 1.43 -15.86
CA ALA A 201 10.72 2.87 -15.84
C ALA A 201 9.78 3.64 -16.78
N LYS A 202 9.55 3.12 -18.00
CA LYS A 202 8.57 3.69 -18.94
C LYS A 202 7.15 3.67 -18.37
N HIS A 203 6.85 2.68 -17.54
CA HIS A 203 5.54 2.50 -16.95
C HIS A 203 5.30 3.45 -15.76
N THR A 204 6.30 3.61 -14.88
CA THR A 204 6.21 4.51 -13.71
C THR A 204 6.18 6.00 -14.07
N GLN A 205 6.58 6.37 -15.28
CA GLN A 205 6.50 7.74 -15.78
C GLN A 205 5.08 8.16 -16.22
N ALA A 206 4.14 7.23 -16.35
CA ALA A 206 2.76 7.56 -16.72
C ALA A 206 1.97 8.09 -15.51
N GLN A 207 1.22 9.18 -15.70
CA GLN A 207 0.23 9.64 -14.73
C GLN A 207 -0.88 8.56 -14.63
N ASP A 208 -1.32 8.23 -13.41
CA ASP A 208 -2.38 7.26 -13.07
C ASP A 208 -2.00 5.76 -13.03
N VAL A 209 -0.71 5.48 -12.89
CA VAL A 209 -0.20 4.11 -12.74
C VAL A 209 0.14 3.80 -11.28
N LEU A 210 -0.20 2.59 -10.82
CA LEU A 210 0.24 2.12 -9.51
C LEU A 210 1.74 1.79 -9.50
N PRO A 211 2.48 2.08 -8.41
CA PRO A 211 3.89 1.72 -8.28
C PRO A 211 4.08 0.23 -7.90
N ILE A 212 3.15 -0.62 -8.35
CA ILE A 212 3.19 -2.07 -8.22
C ILE A 212 2.81 -2.69 -9.56
N LEU A 213 3.51 -3.74 -9.94
CA LEU A 213 3.28 -4.51 -11.16
C LEU A 213 3.35 -6.00 -10.85
N ALA A 214 2.79 -6.81 -11.74
CA ALA A 214 2.89 -8.26 -11.63
C ALA A 214 3.55 -8.84 -12.88
N LEU A 215 4.43 -9.81 -12.69
CA LEU A 215 5.23 -10.46 -13.71
C LEU A 215 4.93 -11.96 -13.71
N TRP A 216 4.68 -12.51 -14.89
CA TRP A 216 4.43 -13.93 -15.11
C TRP A 216 5.16 -14.42 -16.36
N SER A 217 5.50 -15.69 -16.42
CA SER A 217 6.02 -16.31 -17.65
C SER A 217 5.44 -17.71 -17.83
N ALA A 218 5.21 -18.10 -19.08
CA ALA A 218 4.84 -19.48 -19.42
C ALA A 218 6.01 -20.46 -19.20
N GLU A 219 7.25 -19.97 -19.20
CA GLU A 219 8.47 -20.75 -19.05
C GLU A 219 9.14 -20.48 -17.70
N ARG A 220 9.88 -21.47 -17.21
CA ARG A 220 10.62 -21.33 -15.96
C ARG A 220 11.82 -20.41 -16.16
N GLY A 221 12.00 -19.51 -15.21
CA GLY A 221 13.16 -18.64 -15.10
C GLY A 221 13.34 -18.16 -13.67
N LYS A 222 14.14 -17.12 -13.51
CA LYS A 222 14.36 -16.48 -12.22
C LYS A 222 14.57 -14.98 -12.39
N LEU A 223 14.27 -14.25 -11.33
CA LEU A 223 14.50 -12.82 -11.23
C LEU A 223 15.18 -12.53 -9.89
N SER A 224 16.33 -11.87 -9.94
CA SER A 224 17.12 -11.53 -8.77
C SER A 224 16.75 -10.13 -8.32
N VAL A 225 16.18 -10.03 -7.11
CA VAL A 225 15.60 -8.79 -6.58
C VAL A 225 16.30 -8.42 -5.27
N ALA A 226 16.65 -7.14 -5.09
CA ALA A 226 17.13 -6.64 -3.80
C ALA A 226 15.94 -6.22 -2.94
N GLU A 227 15.56 -7.06 -1.98
CA GLU A 227 14.40 -6.83 -1.12
C GLU A 227 14.53 -5.55 -0.29
N GLY A 228 13.44 -4.80 -0.15
CA GLY A 228 13.39 -3.55 0.62
C GLY A 228 14.05 -2.35 -0.07
N SER A 229 14.64 -2.53 -1.25
CA SER A 229 15.34 -1.46 -1.97
C SER A 229 14.42 -0.33 -2.45
N HIS A 230 13.11 -0.57 -2.55
CA HIS A 230 12.10 0.44 -2.88
C HIS A 230 11.89 1.48 -1.78
N ALA A 231 12.22 1.15 -0.52
CA ALA A 231 12.04 2.02 0.64
C ALA A 231 13.36 2.55 1.21
N ALA A 232 14.50 2.14 0.66
CA ALA A 232 15.81 2.49 1.18
C ALA A 232 16.26 3.87 0.64
N ASN A 233 16.44 4.84 1.54
CA ASN A 233 16.83 6.20 1.15
C ASN A 233 18.31 6.31 0.73
N ASP A 234 19.26 5.58 1.36
CA ASP A 234 20.70 5.78 1.10
C ASP A 234 21.60 4.52 1.19
N GLN A 235 21.12 3.35 1.66
CA GLN A 235 21.94 2.13 1.84
C GLN A 235 21.65 1.03 0.81
N VAL A 236 21.17 1.42 -0.36
CA VAL A 236 20.58 0.47 -1.32
C VAL A 236 21.63 -0.43 -2.00
N ASP A 237 22.90 -0.01 -2.05
CA ASP A 237 23.99 -0.76 -2.71
C ASP A 237 24.49 -1.97 -1.91
N MET A 238 24.15 -2.06 -0.62
CA MET A 238 24.56 -3.17 0.25
C MET A 238 23.50 -4.26 0.41
N LEU A 239 22.31 -4.09 -0.17
CA LEU A 239 21.23 -5.07 -0.03
C LEU A 239 21.54 -6.33 -0.87
N PRO A 240 21.41 -7.54 -0.30
CA PRO A 240 21.59 -8.77 -1.05
C PRO A 240 20.47 -8.94 -2.08
N PHE A 241 20.81 -9.51 -3.23
CA PHE A 241 19.80 -9.95 -4.20
C PHE A 241 19.37 -11.38 -3.88
N ILE A 242 18.06 -11.61 -3.94
CA ILE A 242 17.43 -12.91 -3.74
C ILE A 242 16.78 -13.35 -5.06
N ASP A 243 17.02 -14.61 -5.45
CA ASP A 243 16.47 -15.21 -6.65
C ASP A 243 15.02 -15.64 -6.42
N TYR A 244 14.09 -14.98 -7.11
CA TYR A 244 12.69 -15.33 -7.16
C TYR A 244 12.39 -16.18 -8.41
N PRO A 245 11.70 -17.33 -8.28
CA PRO A 245 11.35 -18.14 -9.43
C PRO A 245 10.26 -17.46 -10.27
N LEU A 246 10.49 -17.40 -11.58
CA LEU A 246 9.47 -17.07 -12.59
C LEU A 246 8.98 -18.36 -13.23
N GLY A 247 7.71 -18.41 -13.58
CA GLY A 247 7.19 -19.51 -14.36
C GLY A 247 5.69 -19.69 -14.25
N PRO A 248 5.17 -20.76 -14.86
CA PRO A 248 3.75 -20.83 -15.17
C PRO A 248 2.88 -20.96 -13.91
N ASP A 249 3.44 -21.48 -12.81
CA ASP A 249 2.73 -21.68 -11.53
C ASP A 249 2.87 -20.52 -10.54
N ARG A 250 3.52 -19.42 -10.92
CA ARG A 250 3.85 -18.31 -10.02
C ARG A 250 3.64 -16.96 -10.66
N LEU A 251 3.07 -16.05 -9.88
CA LEU A 251 2.94 -14.65 -10.20
C LEU A 251 3.83 -13.86 -9.24
N LEU A 252 4.75 -13.07 -9.77
CA LEU A 252 5.68 -12.27 -8.98
C LEU A 252 5.23 -10.82 -9.00
N LEU A 253 4.90 -10.26 -7.84
CA LEU A 253 4.56 -8.85 -7.68
C LEU A 253 5.83 -8.09 -7.32
N LEU A 254 6.03 -6.94 -7.94
CA LEU A 254 7.20 -6.10 -7.77
C LEU A 254 6.75 -4.65 -7.54
N ASP A 255 7.37 -4.00 -6.58
CA ASP A 255 7.34 -2.55 -6.45
C ASP A 255 8.15 -1.96 -7.61
N ALA A 256 7.62 -0.91 -8.23
CA ALA A 256 8.22 -0.37 -9.43
C ALA A 256 9.54 0.39 -9.18
N GLU A 257 9.85 0.70 -7.92
CA GLU A 257 11.14 1.26 -7.48
C GLU A 257 12.11 0.18 -6.96
N ILE A 258 11.74 -1.11 -6.99
CA ILE A 258 12.62 -2.18 -6.53
C ILE A 258 13.80 -2.39 -7.47
N ARG A 259 14.97 -2.66 -6.89
CA ARG A 259 16.18 -2.97 -7.65
C ARG A 259 16.20 -4.43 -8.09
N ILE A 260 16.53 -4.61 -9.36
CA ILE A 260 16.68 -5.90 -10.03
C ILE A 260 18.11 -5.98 -10.57
N ARG A 261 18.74 -7.16 -10.47
CA ARG A 261 20.10 -7.36 -10.98
C ARG A 261 20.08 -7.39 -12.51
N LYS A 262 20.78 -6.47 -13.19
CA LYS A 262 21.17 -6.66 -14.60
C LYS A 262 22.28 -7.74 -14.63
N PRO A 263 22.19 -8.85 -15.39
CA PRO A 263 21.37 -9.13 -16.56
C PRO A 263 20.49 -10.38 -16.38
N ASP A 264 19.35 -10.25 -15.70
CA ASP A 264 18.34 -11.31 -15.72
C ASP A 264 17.63 -11.31 -17.07
N VAL A 265 18.19 -12.05 -18.01
CA VAL A 265 17.56 -12.37 -19.29
C VAL A 265 16.22 -13.03 -18.96
N LEU A 266 15.11 -12.45 -19.46
CA LEU A 266 13.80 -13.07 -19.32
C LEU A 266 13.81 -14.50 -19.92
N PRO A 267 12.88 -15.39 -19.55
CA PRO A 267 12.77 -16.70 -20.19
C PRO A 267 12.71 -16.59 -21.73
N GLN A 268 13.04 -17.66 -22.47
CA GLN A 268 13.08 -17.62 -23.94
C GLN A 268 11.71 -17.22 -24.52
N GLY A 269 10.63 -17.75 -23.96
CA GLY A 269 9.25 -17.36 -24.26
C GLY A 269 8.84 -15.96 -23.77
N GLY A 270 9.75 -15.22 -23.14
CA GLY A 270 9.53 -13.89 -22.59
C GLY A 270 8.74 -13.90 -21.29
N ALA A 271 8.09 -12.79 -20.98
CA ALA A 271 7.23 -12.64 -19.81
C ALA A 271 6.03 -11.73 -20.13
N VAL A 272 4.98 -11.84 -19.32
CA VAL A 272 3.82 -10.95 -19.36
C VAL A 272 3.92 -10.03 -18.15
N LEU A 273 3.94 -8.73 -18.43
CA LEU A 273 3.85 -7.68 -17.44
C LEU A 273 2.38 -7.25 -17.32
N PHE A 274 1.80 -7.39 -16.14
CA PHE A 274 0.50 -6.86 -15.79
C PHE A 274 0.68 -5.57 -15.03
N VAL A 275 -0.03 -4.55 -15.49
CA VAL A 275 0.05 -3.23 -14.89
C VAL A 275 -1.33 -2.66 -14.65
N ALA A 276 -1.50 -2.03 -13.50
CA ALA A 276 -2.77 -1.45 -13.09
C ALA A 276 -2.79 0.06 -13.33
N LYS A 277 -3.88 0.52 -13.94
CA LYS A 277 -4.25 1.93 -14.00
C LYS A 277 -5.40 2.20 -13.06
N GLN A 278 -5.41 3.39 -12.47
CA GLN A 278 -6.54 3.83 -11.66
C GLN A 278 -7.74 4.12 -12.58
N VAL A 279 -8.89 3.55 -12.26
CA VAL A 279 -10.15 3.91 -12.91
C VAL A 279 -10.52 5.32 -12.44
N SER A 280 -10.77 6.21 -13.41
CA SER A 280 -11.13 7.63 -13.18
C SER A 280 -12.48 7.78 -12.51
#